data_AF-A0AAW2B649-F1
#
_entry.id   AF-A0AAW2B649-F1
#
_cell.length_a   1.000
_cell.length_b   1.000
_cell.length_c   1.000
_cell.angle_alpha   90.00
_cell.angle_beta   90.00
_cell.angle_gamma   90.00
#
_symmetry.space_group_name_H-M   'P 1'
#
loop_
_entity.id
_entity.type
_entity.pdbx_description
1 polymer ?
#
loop_
_entity_poly.entity_id
_entity_poly.type
_entity_poly.pdbx_seq_one_letter_code
_entity_poly.pdbx_strand_id
1 'polypeptide(L)'
;RVPKPVIEPEKIKDNPDVVNLTCKYNEMIIWKNSSGQILPGLALHPKGEFITVEKTGNPVNFFTCTLKNAVSEETSARVYERDLFK
;
A
#
# COMPACT_ATOMS: atom_id res chain seq x y z
N ARG A 1 -11.22 7.06 -16.65
CA ARG A 1 -10.97 5.85 -15.84
C ARG A 1 -9.63 6.03 -15.14
N VAL A 2 -9.53 5.78 -13.84
CA VAL A 2 -8.26 5.84 -13.11
C VAL A 2 -7.30 4.75 -13.63
N PRO A 3 -5.98 4.98 -13.61
CA PRO A 3 -5.02 3.93 -13.93
C PRO A 3 -5.06 2.82 -12.88
N LYS A 4 -4.56 1.63 -13.24
CA LYS A 4 -4.32 0.58 -12.25
C LYS A 4 -3.17 1.02 -11.33
N PRO A 5 -3.38 1.19 -10.01
CA PRO A 5 -2.33 1.63 -9.11
C PRO A 5 -1.24 0.57 -8.92
N VAL A 6 -0.03 1.04 -8.65
CA VAL A 6 1.12 0.23 -8.27
C VAL A 6 1.56 0.63 -6.86
N ILE A 7 1.88 -0.38 -6.05
CA ILE A 7 2.49 -0.20 -4.74
C ILE A 7 4.00 -0.32 -4.89
N GLU A 8 4.74 0.66 -4.39
CA GLU A 8 6.20 0.63 -4.33
C GLU A 8 6.65 0.42 -2.87
N PRO A 9 7.25 -0.74 -2.53
CA PRO A 9 7.81 -0.98 -1.22
C PRO A 9 9.19 -0.33 -1.05
N GLU A 10 9.40 0.32 0.09
CA GLU A 10 10.65 0.93 0.50
C GLU A 10 11.09 0.33 1.83
N LYS A 11 12.17 -0.46 1.81
CA LYS A 11 12.75 -1.08 3.01
C LYS A 11 13.45 -0.04 3.87
N ILE A 12 13.23 -0.10 5.19
CA ILE A 12 13.96 0.75 6.14
C ILE A 12 15.32 0.09 6.43
N LYS A 13 16.42 0.82 6.22
CA LYS A 13 17.78 0.29 6.37
C LYS A 13 18.06 -0.26 7.76
N ASP A 14 17.58 0.43 8.79
CA ASP A 14 17.89 0.12 10.19
C ASP A 14 16.87 -0.84 10.84
N ASN A 15 15.79 -1.19 10.14
CA ASN A 15 14.78 -2.12 10.65
C ASN A 15 14.25 -3.04 9.55
N PRO A 16 14.73 -4.30 9.46
CA PRO A 16 14.31 -5.25 8.44
C PRO A 16 12.87 -5.73 8.62
N ASP A 17 12.27 -5.52 9.78
CA ASP A 17 10.89 -5.91 10.08
C ASP A 17 9.89 -4.78 9.81
N VAL A 18 10.33 -3.66 9.21
CA VAL A 18 9.48 -2.53 8.83
C VAL A 18 9.70 -2.13 7.37
N VAL A 19 8.61 -1.97 6.63
CA VAL A 19 8.61 -1.52 5.24
C VAL A 19 7.57 -0.42 5.04
N ASN A 20 7.92 0.62 4.30
CA ASN A 20 6.95 1.61 3.84
C ASN A 20 6.37 1.17 2.49
N LEU A 21 5.05 1.14 2.36
CA LEU A 21 4.37 0.91 1.10
C LEU A 21 3.84 2.24 0.59
N THR A 22 4.24 2.63 -0.62
CA THR A 22 3.83 3.92 -1.21
C THR A 22 2.91 3.70 -2.41
N CYS A 23 1.96 4.62 -2.62
CA CYS A 23 1.07 4.67 -3.77
C CYS A 23 1.01 6.11 -4.30
N LYS A 24 1.66 6.38 -5.43
CA LYS A 24 2.02 7.74 -5.89
C LYS A 24 1.02 8.33 -6.91
N TYR A 25 -0.21 8.55 -6.47
CA TYR A 25 -1.32 9.06 -7.31
C TYR A 25 -1.96 10.31 -6.69
N ASN A 26 -2.72 11.06 -7.49
CA ASN A 26 -3.38 12.30 -7.05
C ASN A 26 -4.84 12.05 -6.61
N GLU A 27 -5.39 10.92 -7.02
CA GLU A 27 -6.72 10.47 -6.67
C GLU A 27 -6.81 10.12 -5.18
N MET A 28 -8.04 9.99 -4.67
CA MET A 28 -8.25 9.44 -3.33
C MET A 28 -7.68 8.02 -3.28
N ILE A 29 -6.79 7.79 -2.32
CA ILE A 29 -6.16 6.50 -2.08
C ILE A 29 -6.86 5.83 -0.90
N ILE A 30 -7.20 4.55 -1.08
CA ILE A 30 -7.77 3.70 -0.03
C ILE A 30 -6.85 2.51 0.14
N TRP A 31 -6.16 2.44 1.28
CA TRP A 31 -5.36 1.30 1.68
C TRP A 31 -6.22 0.23 2.34
N LYS A 32 -6.03 -1.03 1.93
CA LYS A 32 -6.65 -2.20 2.57
C LYS A 32 -5.65 -3.31 2.81
N ASN A 33 -5.79 -4.00 3.94
CA ASN A 33 -5.08 -5.25 4.22
C ASN A 33 -5.89 -6.48 3.79
N SER A 34 -5.37 -7.66 4.11
CA SER A 34 -5.97 -8.96 3.76
C SER A 34 -7.34 -9.24 4.41
N SER A 35 -7.66 -8.61 5.55
CA SER A 35 -8.98 -8.71 6.19
C SER A 35 -10.00 -7.72 5.61
N GLY A 36 -9.58 -6.86 4.68
CA GLY A 36 -10.40 -5.79 4.12
C GLY A 36 -10.49 -4.54 5.01
N GLN A 37 -9.74 -4.51 6.12
CA GLN A 37 -9.64 -3.34 6.99
C GLN A 37 -8.99 -2.18 6.23
N ILE A 38 -9.59 -0.99 6.36
CA ILE A 38 -9.02 0.25 5.82
C ILE A 38 -7.89 0.72 6.75
N LEU A 39 -6.73 1.00 6.17
CA LEU A 39 -5.55 1.48 6.90
C LEU A 39 -5.40 3.00 6.72
N PRO A 40 -5.01 3.73 7.78
CA PRO A 40 -4.74 5.16 7.67
C PRO A 40 -3.45 5.39 6.86
N GLY A 41 -3.57 5.99 5.69
CA GLY A 41 -2.43 6.47 4.90
C GLY A 41 -1.91 7.81 5.41
N LEU A 42 -0.61 8.03 5.26
CA LEU A 42 0.04 9.31 5.48
C LEU A 42 0.36 9.97 4.15
N ALA A 43 0.12 11.27 4.04
CA ALA A 43 0.37 12.02 2.82
C ALA A 43 1.87 11.98 2.44
N LEU A 44 2.13 11.71 1.15
CA LEU A 44 3.48 11.73 0.58
C LEU A 44 3.63 12.97 -0.31
N HIS A 45 4.70 13.74 -0.11
CA HIS A 45 5.02 14.86 -0.99
C HIS A 45 5.84 14.38 -2.21
N PRO A 46 5.57 14.87 -3.43
CA PRO A 46 4.54 15.85 -3.80
C PRO A 46 3.15 15.24 -4.07
N LYS A 47 3.02 13.92 -4.15
CA LYS A 47 1.75 13.22 -4.40
C LYS A 47 1.71 11.83 -3.81
N GLY A 48 0.51 11.39 -3.49
CA GLY A 48 0.22 10.04 -3.02
C GLY A 48 0.16 9.90 -1.52
N GLU A 49 0.12 8.66 -1.09
CA GLU A 49 0.14 8.27 0.31
C GLU A 49 1.11 7.12 0.52
N PHE A 50 1.50 6.94 1.78
CA PHE A 50 2.21 5.76 2.23
C PHE A 50 1.60 5.19 3.51
N ILE A 51 1.81 3.88 3.71
CA ILE A 51 1.59 3.21 4.99
C ILE A 51 2.89 2.58 5.45
N THR A 52 3.12 2.54 6.75
CA THR A 52 4.20 1.77 7.36
C THR A 52 3.62 0.44 7.81
N VAL A 53 4.22 -0.67 7.38
CA VAL A 53 3.79 -2.02 7.75
C VAL A 53 4.91 -2.73 8.47
N GLU A 54 4.53 -3.45 9.53
CA GLU A 54 5.43 -4.27 10.33
C GLU A 54 5.24 -5.74 9.99
N LYS A 55 6.31 -6.52 10.13
CA LYS A 55 6.27 -7.97 9.96
C LYS A 55 5.43 -8.60 11.07
N THR A 56 4.41 -9.34 10.69
CA THR A 56 3.50 -10.03 11.61
C THR A 56 3.82 -11.52 11.73
N GLY A 57 4.59 -12.07 10.78
CA GLY A 57 4.84 -13.51 10.64
C GLY A 57 3.75 -14.23 9.83
N ASN A 58 2.79 -13.51 9.26
CA ASN A 58 1.72 -14.09 8.45
C ASN A 58 2.01 -13.94 6.94
N PRO A 59 2.51 -14.99 6.25
CA PRO A 59 2.93 -14.88 4.85
C PRO A 59 1.78 -14.65 3.86
N VAL A 60 0.53 -14.94 4.26
CA VAL A 60 -0.66 -14.70 3.40
C VAL A 60 -1.27 -13.32 3.61
N ASN A 61 -0.81 -12.57 4.61
CA ASN A 61 -1.20 -11.19 4.77
C ASN A 61 -0.73 -10.38 3.54
N PHE A 62 -1.56 -9.46 3.08
CA PHE A 62 -1.27 -8.65 1.91
C PHE A 62 -1.89 -7.26 2.04
N PHE A 63 -1.37 -6.35 1.22
CA PHE A 63 -1.81 -4.97 1.16
C PHE A 63 -2.20 -4.61 -0.27
N THR A 64 -3.18 -3.72 -0.38
CA THR A 64 -3.66 -3.17 -1.65
C THR A 64 -3.87 -1.66 -1.52
N CYS A 65 -3.62 -0.94 -2.61
CA CYS A 65 -3.96 0.46 -2.78
C CYS A 65 -5.07 0.54 -3.82
N THR A 66 -6.13 1.28 -3.52
CA THR A 66 -7.23 1.51 -4.46
C THR A 66 -7.34 2.99 -4.76
N LEU A 67 -7.35 3.35 -6.05
CA LEU A 67 -7.61 4.72 -6.49
C LEU A 67 -9.09 4.88 -6.74
N LYS A 68 -9.67 5.95 -6.20
CA LYS A 68 -11.07 6.28 -6.40
C LYS A 68 -11.23 7.72 -6.85
N ASN A 69 -12.04 7.93 -7.87
CA ASN A 69 -12.54 9.25 -8.26
C ASN A 69 -14.04 9.20 -8.53
N ALA A 70 -14.62 10.31 -8.99
CA ALA A 70 -16.06 10.41 -9.26
C ALA A 70 -16.58 9.46 -10.35
N VAL A 71 -15.69 8.89 -11.18
CA VAL A 71 -16.06 8.14 -12.40
C VAL A 71 -15.71 6.66 -12.29
N SER A 72 -14.64 6.30 -11.57
CA SER A 72 -14.10 4.94 -11.56
C SER A 72 -13.25 4.65 -10.34
N GLU A 73 -13.07 3.37 -10.07
CA GLU A 73 -12.21 2.83 -9.03
C GLU A 73 -11.32 1.73 -9.64
N GLU A 74 -10.05 1.68 -9.25
CA GLU A 74 -9.13 0.59 -9.62
C GLU A 74 -8.23 0.21 -8.46
N THR A 75 -8.01 -1.09 -8.28
CA THR A 75 -7.21 -1.66 -7.19
C THR A 75 -5.91 -2.24 -7.71
N SER A 76 -4.84 -2.08 -6.91
CA SER A 76 -3.51 -2.58 -7.24
C SER A 76 -3.46 -4.10 -7.25
N ALA A 77 -2.35 -4.65 -7.74
CA ALA A 77 -1.99 -6.02 -7.38
C ALA A 77 -1.79 -6.13 -5.86
N ARG A 78 -1.98 -7.33 -5.31
CA ARG A 78 -1.69 -7.63 -3.91
C ARG A 78 -0.18 -7.67 -3.69
N VAL A 79 0.28 -7.01 -2.64
CA VAL A 79 1.66 -7.11 -2.15
C VAL A 79 1.63 -7.93 -0.87
N TYR A 80 2.21 -9.13 -0.90
CA TYR A 80 2.18 -10.05 0.23
C TYR A 80 3.33 -9.80 1.21
N GLU A 81 3.08 -10.05 2.48
CA GLU A 81 4.07 -9.96 3.56
C GLU A 81 5.29 -10.85 3.28
N ARG A 82 5.06 -12.07 2.76
CA ARG A 82 6.13 -13.00 2.36
C ARG A 82 7.09 -12.43 1.31
N ASP A 83 6.67 -11.42 0.54
CA ASP A 83 7.48 -10.79 -0.51
C ASP A 83 8.18 -9.53 0.00
N LEU A 84 7.64 -8.89 1.05
CA LEU A 84 8.19 -7.69 1.67
C LEU A 84 9.37 -7.98 2.60
N PHE A 85 9.25 -9.05 3.39
CA PHE A 85 10.18 -9.37 4.49
C PHE A 85 11.05 -10.60 4.22
N LYS A 86 11.41 -10.82 2.95
CA LYS A 86 12.42 -11.80 2.54
C LYS A 86 13.82 -11.38 2.93
#